data_AF-A0A8J2F580-F1
#
_entry.id   AF-A0A8J2F580-F1
#
_cell.length_a   1.000
_cell.length_b   1.000
_cell.length_c   1.000
_cell.angle_alpha   90.00
_cell.angle_beta   90.00
_cell.angle_gamma   90.00
#
_symmetry.space_group_name_H-M   'P 1'
#
loop_
_entity.id
_entity.type
_entity.pdbx_description
1 polymer ?
#
loop_
_entity_poly.entity_id
_entity_poly.type
_entity_poly.pdbx_seq_one_letter_code
_entity_poly.pdbx_strand_id
1 'polypeptide(L)'
;MPRINIAMILPGNGCDEDTLVGANWYLWLAQQLQTCVPNLSSVICKPMPDPDVARASVWIPFVVKSLREEIEDHLANELEVEDVSEVVGAPVGQEHGARPPRSTKKANISLLLLGHSSGAQCLMRLAEVMDPAFLRENLCPNYNDAAGTSFEVLCTKPVFYLISPCVTHLNNSNELESGYYPKQPNGLPDKPWQWERMRGNAGKIFSICGSDDPFIPRREFDEVASCLDLVMRNNQHGNDHGDEITPNPKKENRNGFYQAIVFENKGHFMQQTCPELLQLLVQEFASWDQH
;
A
#
# COMPACT_ATOMS: atom_id res chain seq x y z
N MET A 1 -18.27 10.89 -9.53
CA MET A 1 -16.81 11.15 -9.56
C MET A 1 -16.15 9.79 -9.48
N PRO A 2 -15.37 9.35 -10.49
CA PRO A 2 -14.72 8.05 -10.46
C PRO A 2 -13.87 7.91 -9.19
N ARG A 3 -13.98 6.75 -8.55
CA ARG A 3 -13.19 6.37 -7.40
C ARG A 3 -12.34 5.17 -7.79
N ILE A 4 -11.03 5.38 -7.75
CA ILE A 4 -10.02 4.39 -8.10
C ILE A 4 -9.43 3.89 -6.79
N ASN A 5 -9.74 2.65 -6.47
CA ASN A 5 -9.35 1.97 -5.24
C ASN A 5 -8.31 0.92 -5.61
N ILE A 6 -7.05 1.13 -5.22
CA ILE A 6 -5.94 0.24 -5.59
C ILE A 6 -5.36 -0.39 -4.32
N ALA A 7 -5.21 -1.71 -4.35
CA ALA A 7 -4.38 -2.44 -3.40
C ALA A 7 -3.05 -2.82 -4.06
N MET A 8 -1.94 -2.68 -3.35
CA MET A 8 -0.64 -3.18 -3.82
C MET A 8 0.01 -4.06 -2.75
N ILE A 9 0.44 -5.26 -3.16
CA ILE A 9 1.13 -6.23 -2.31
C ILE A 9 2.60 -6.29 -2.73
N LEU A 10 3.50 -5.93 -1.80
CA LEU A 10 4.95 -6.00 -1.95
C LEU A 10 5.45 -7.23 -1.19
N PRO A 11 6.09 -8.20 -1.88
CA PRO A 11 6.65 -9.37 -1.23
C PRO A 11 7.90 -9.03 -0.42
N GLY A 12 8.38 -10.01 0.36
CA GLY A 12 9.77 -10.03 0.82
C GLY A 12 10.75 -10.22 -0.35
N ASN A 13 12.04 -10.04 -0.10
CA ASN A 13 13.07 -10.35 -1.08
C ASN A 13 13.07 -11.85 -1.47
N GLY A 14 13.73 -12.19 -2.57
CA GLY A 14 13.76 -13.53 -3.16
C GLY A 14 12.50 -13.92 -3.94
N CYS A 15 11.60 -12.97 -4.23
CA CYS A 15 10.40 -13.20 -5.03
C CYS A 15 10.52 -12.59 -6.44
N ASP A 16 11.00 -13.39 -7.38
CA ASP A 16 11.05 -13.12 -8.82
C ASP A 16 9.79 -13.60 -9.57
N GLU A 17 9.82 -13.57 -10.91
CA GLU A 17 8.72 -14.01 -11.78
C GLU A 17 8.28 -15.45 -11.51
N ASP A 18 9.23 -16.36 -11.30
CA ASP A 18 8.95 -17.80 -11.15
C ASP A 18 8.53 -18.16 -9.71
N THR A 19 9.09 -17.45 -8.72
CA THR A 19 8.91 -17.76 -7.31
C THR A 19 7.71 -17.08 -6.69
N LEU A 20 7.30 -15.91 -7.17
CA LEU A 20 6.15 -15.17 -6.62
C LEU A 20 4.86 -16.01 -6.61
N VAL A 21 4.66 -16.85 -7.64
CA VAL A 21 3.43 -17.63 -7.83
C VAL A 21 3.18 -18.62 -6.71
N GLY A 22 4.26 -19.19 -6.15
CA GLY A 22 4.20 -20.13 -5.04
C GLY A 22 4.75 -19.54 -3.74
N ALA A 23 4.96 -18.23 -3.64
CA ALA A 23 5.51 -17.59 -2.46
C ALA A 23 4.41 -17.09 -1.52
N ASN A 24 4.40 -17.65 -0.32
CA ASN A 24 3.58 -17.19 0.81
C ASN A 24 2.13 -16.92 0.37
N TRP A 25 1.49 -15.92 0.97
CA TRP A 25 0.08 -15.60 0.76
C TRP A 25 -0.17 -14.61 -0.37
N TYR A 26 0.85 -14.14 -1.10
CA TYR A 26 0.74 -12.93 -1.92
C TYR A 26 -0.29 -13.06 -3.06
N LEU A 27 -0.11 -14.04 -3.95
CA LEU A 27 -1.06 -14.24 -5.06
C LEU A 27 -2.42 -14.72 -4.58
N TRP A 28 -2.45 -15.59 -3.58
CA TRP A 28 -3.70 -16.04 -2.97
C TRP A 28 -4.50 -14.83 -2.46
N LEU A 29 -3.87 -13.94 -1.69
CA LEU A 29 -4.53 -12.77 -1.14
C LEU A 29 -4.98 -11.82 -2.25
N ALA A 30 -4.15 -11.60 -3.28
CA ALA A 30 -4.52 -10.78 -4.41
C ALA A 30 -5.81 -11.27 -5.09
N GLN A 31 -5.91 -12.58 -5.33
CA GLN A 31 -7.10 -13.21 -5.90
C GLN A 31 -8.32 -13.08 -4.98
N GLN A 32 -8.14 -13.27 -3.67
CA GLN A 32 -9.24 -13.13 -2.70
C GLN A 32 -9.74 -11.70 -2.62
N LEU A 33 -8.84 -10.71 -2.57
CA LEU A 33 -9.21 -9.29 -2.55
C LEU A 33 -10.00 -8.90 -3.80
N GLN A 34 -9.53 -9.32 -4.98
CA GLN A 34 -10.22 -9.04 -6.25
C GLN A 34 -11.62 -9.68 -6.31
N THR A 35 -11.81 -10.82 -5.64
CA THR A 35 -13.09 -11.55 -5.62
C THR A 35 -14.07 -11.02 -4.57
N CYS A 36 -13.57 -10.67 -3.38
CA CYS A 36 -14.40 -10.40 -2.21
C CYS A 36 -14.60 -8.91 -1.93
N VAL A 37 -13.86 -8.01 -2.58
CA VAL A 37 -13.97 -6.56 -2.39
C VAL A 37 -14.59 -5.91 -3.63
N PRO A 38 -15.92 -5.66 -3.65
CA PRO A 38 -16.64 -5.26 -4.86
C PRO A 38 -16.21 -3.90 -5.43
N ASN A 39 -15.71 -2.99 -4.59
CA ASN A 39 -15.31 -1.65 -4.99
C ASN A 39 -13.80 -1.50 -5.17
N LEU A 40 -13.05 -2.60 -5.25
CA LEU A 40 -11.61 -2.59 -5.51
C LEU A 40 -11.36 -2.55 -7.03
N SER A 41 -10.78 -1.45 -7.50
CA SER A 41 -10.53 -1.23 -8.93
C SER A 41 -9.44 -2.17 -9.45
N SER A 42 -8.36 -2.37 -8.67
CA SER A 42 -7.26 -3.25 -9.03
C SER A 42 -6.47 -3.73 -7.81
N VAL A 43 -5.83 -4.90 -7.98
CA VAL A 43 -4.82 -5.43 -7.06
C VAL A 43 -3.50 -5.65 -7.80
N ILE A 44 -2.49 -4.87 -7.43
CA ILE A 44 -1.14 -5.00 -7.97
C ILE A 44 -0.37 -5.99 -7.10
N CYS A 45 -0.04 -7.16 -7.65
CA CYS A 45 0.86 -8.13 -7.05
C CYS A 45 1.79 -8.68 -8.15
N LYS A 46 2.94 -8.03 -8.33
CA LYS A 46 3.88 -8.27 -9.43
C LYS A 46 5.27 -8.59 -8.87
N PRO A 47 6.11 -9.34 -9.59
CA PRO A 47 7.48 -9.62 -9.17
C PRO A 47 8.28 -8.33 -9.10
N MET A 48 9.17 -8.25 -8.10
CA MET A 48 9.95 -7.05 -7.86
C MET A 48 11.28 -7.12 -8.61
N PRO A 49 11.73 -6.03 -9.27
CA PRO A 49 13.07 -5.97 -9.85
C PRO A 49 14.15 -6.06 -8.75
N ASP A 50 15.34 -6.58 -9.04
CA ASP A 50 16.37 -6.83 -8.01
C ASP A 50 15.80 -7.65 -6.82
N PRO A 51 15.21 -8.82 -7.08
CA PRO A 51 14.44 -9.56 -6.07
C PRO A 51 15.32 -10.01 -4.90
N ASP A 52 16.59 -10.35 -5.13
CA ASP A 52 17.47 -10.91 -4.10
C ASP A 52 17.90 -9.89 -3.04
N VAL A 53 18.35 -8.71 -3.49
CA VAL A 53 18.86 -7.66 -2.59
C VAL A 53 17.76 -6.69 -2.18
N ALA A 54 16.71 -6.57 -2.99
CA ALA A 54 15.58 -5.70 -2.76
C ALA A 54 15.96 -4.23 -2.56
N ARG A 55 16.90 -3.68 -3.34
CA ARG A 55 17.42 -2.33 -3.09
C ARG A 55 16.32 -1.27 -3.10
N ALA A 56 16.33 -0.41 -2.09
CA ALA A 56 15.45 0.74 -1.98
C ALA A 56 15.52 1.66 -3.21
N SER A 57 16.72 1.83 -3.77
CA SER A 57 16.95 2.62 -4.99
C SER A 57 16.32 2.03 -6.25
N VAL A 58 15.91 0.77 -6.21
CA VAL A 58 15.27 0.05 -7.32
C VAL A 58 13.77 -0.14 -7.04
N TRP A 59 13.42 -0.65 -5.85
CA TRP A 59 12.04 -0.96 -5.49
C TRP A 59 11.16 0.28 -5.32
N ILE A 60 11.64 1.35 -4.67
CA ILE A 60 10.83 2.55 -4.45
C ILE A 60 10.41 3.18 -5.79
N PRO A 61 11.32 3.44 -6.76
CA PRO A 61 10.92 3.94 -8.08
C PRO A 61 9.97 2.99 -8.82
N PHE A 62 10.19 1.68 -8.72
CA PHE A 62 9.33 0.69 -9.35
C PHE A 62 7.90 0.74 -8.80
N VAL A 63 7.73 0.77 -7.48
CA VAL A 63 6.42 0.87 -6.81
C VAL A 63 5.67 2.12 -7.26
N VAL A 64 6.34 3.27 -7.23
CA VAL A 64 5.75 4.56 -7.64
C VAL A 64 5.31 4.52 -9.10
N LYS A 65 6.16 3.97 -9.97
CA LYS A 65 5.85 3.80 -11.40
C LYS A 65 4.64 2.88 -11.60
N SER A 66 4.62 1.72 -10.96
CA SER A 66 3.51 0.75 -11.10
C SER A 66 2.19 1.32 -10.61
N LEU A 67 2.18 2.06 -9.50
CA LEU A 67 0.97 2.73 -9.02
C LEU A 67 0.48 3.78 -10.02
N ARG A 68 1.40 4.59 -10.57
CA ARG A 68 1.07 5.61 -11.56
C ARG A 68 0.47 5.00 -12.84
N GLU A 69 1.11 3.98 -13.39
CA GLU A 69 0.63 3.31 -14.61
C GLU A 69 -0.78 2.74 -14.41
N GLU A 70 -1.03 2.08 -13.27
CA GLU A 70 -2.36 1.54 -12.96
C GLU A 70 -3.43 2.65 -12.84
N ILE A 71 -3.08 3.79 -12.25
CA ILE A 71 -3.97 4.94 -12.15
C ILE A 71 -4.28 5.52 -13.54
N GLU A 72 -3.24 5.69 -14.38
CA GLU A 72 -3.39 6.22 -15.74
C GLU A 72 -4.27 5.28 -16.60
N ASP A 73 -4.11 3.97 -16.47
CA ASP A 73 -4.93 2.97 -17.16
C ASP A 73 -6.41 3.06 -16.75
N HIS A 74 -6.70 3.19 -15.45
CA HIS A 74 -8.08 3.37 -14.98
C HIS A 74 -8.70 4.68 -15.48
N LEU A 75 -7.95 5.79 -15.46
CA LEU A 75 -8.44 7.07 -15.96
C LEU A 75 -8.71 7.05 -17.47
N ALA A 76 -7.89 6.33 -18.24
CA ALA A 76 -8.09 6.14 -19.67
C ALA A 76 -9.39 5.35 -19.96
N ASN A 77 -9.62 4.25 -19.23
CA ASN A 77 -10.81 3.42 -19.40
C ASN A 77 -12.12 4.19 -19.07
N GLU A 78 -12.10 5.09 -18.10
CA GLU A 78 -13.26 5.94 -17.76
C GLU A 78 -13.66 6.88 -18.91
N LEU A 79 -12.71 7.28 -19.77
CA LEU A 79 -13.01 8.11 -20.94
C LEU A 79 -13.64 7.30 -22.07
N GLU A 80 -13.17 6.07 -22.31
CA GLU A 80 -13.69 5.21 -23.39
C GLU A 80 -15.16 4.82 -23.19
N VAL A 81 -15.59 4.58 -21.94
CA VAL A 81 -16.98 4.20 -21.62
C VAL A 81 -17.98 5.32 -21.96
N GLU A 82 -17.60 6.58 -21.76
CA GLU A 82 -18.47 7.72 -22.07
C GLU A 82 -18.67 7.91 -23.58
N ASP A 83 -17.59 7.83 -24.37
CA ASP A 83 -17.65 7.97 -25.84
C ASP A 83 -18.61 6.96 -26.47
N VAL A 84 -18.66 5.73 -25.95
CA VAL A 84 -19.61 4.71 -26.45
C VAL A 84 -21.05 5.03 -26.03
N SER A 85 -21.25 5.61 -24.84
CA SER A 85 -22.60 5.95 -24.33
C SER A 85 -23.24 7.13 -25.06
N GLU A 86 -22.46 8.11 -25.54
CA GLU A 86 -22.97 9.24 -26.33
C GLU A 86 -23.37 8.84 -27.77
N VAL A 87 -22.71 7.83 -28.35
CA VAL A 87 -22.94 7.40 -29.74
C VAL A 87 -24.26 6.63 -29.91
N VAL A 88 -24.83 6.04 -28.85
CA VAL A 88 -26.04 5.19 -28.94
C VAL A 88 -27.36 5.98 -28.93
N GLY A 89 -27.32 7.32 -28.78
CA GLY A 89 -28.52 8.15 -28.65
C GLY A 89 -28.75 9.24 -29.71
N ALA A 90 -27.81 9.49 -30.63
CA ALA A 90 -27.88 10.67 -31.49
C ALA A 90 -28.53 10.39 -32.86
N PRO A 91 -29.54 11.19 -33.30
CA PRO A 91 -30.03 11.14 -34.66
C PRO A 91 -28.90 11.52 -35.64
N VAL A 92 -28.73 10.71 -36.69
CA VAL A 92 -27.77 10.96 -37.76
C VAL A 92 -28.13 12.26 -38.46
N GLY A 93 -27.36 13.31 -38.21
CA GLY A 93 -27.36 14.54 -39.00
C GLY A 93 -27.19 15.82 -38.19
N GLN A 94 -25.94 16.19 -37.91
CA GLN A 94 -25.48 17.58 -37.94
C GLN A 94 -23.95 17.63 -37.73
N GLU A 95 -23.21 17.84 -38.82
CA GLU A 95 -21.82 18.30 -38.75
C GLU A 95 -21.83 19.77 -38.32
N HIS A 96 -21.49 20.05 -37.05
CA HIS A 96 -21.13 21.39 -36.60
C HIS A 96 -19.78 21.35 -35.88
N GLY A 97 -18.81 22.01 -36.49
CA GLY A 97 -17.50 22.27 -35.91
C GLY A 97 -17.59 23.18 -34.69
N ALA A 98 -17.31 22.60 -33.53
CA ALA A 98 -16.71 23.27 -32.39
C ALA A 98 -16.04 22.17 -31.57
N ARG A 99 -14.71 22.25 -31.38
CA ARG A 99 -14.01 21.34 -30.46
C ARG A 99 -14.64 21.56 -29.07
N PRO A 100 -15.16 20.52 -28.39
CA PRO A 100 -15.83 20.70 -27.11
C PRO A 100 -14.90 21.41 -26.12
N PRO A 101 -15.45 22.22 -25.20
CA PRO A 101 -14.64 22.96 -24.24
C PRO A 101 -13.78 21.97 -23.43
N ARG A 102 -12.54 22.37 -23.11
CA ARG A 102 -11.68 21.64 -22.15
C ARG A 102 -12.48 21.44 -20.87
N SER A 103 -12.93 20.22 -20.61
CA SER A 103 -13.55 19.86 -19.35
C SER A 103 -12.46 19.31 -18.43
N THR A 104 -12.47 19.77 -17.18
CA THR A 104 -11.66 19.17 -16.12
C THR A 104 -12.56 18.27 -15.32
N LYS A 105 -12.30 16.96 -15.38
CA LYS A 105 -12.95 15.95 -14.55
C LYS A 105 -12.19 15.81 -13.25
N LYS A 106 -12.83 15.24 -12.23
CA LYS A 106 -12.17 14.90 -10.96
C LYS A 106 -12.15 13.39 -10.79
N ALA A 107 -11.08 12.84 -10.24
CA ALA A 107 -11.00 11.43 -9.82
C ALA A 107 -10.47 11.32 -8.39
N ASN A 108 -10.99 10.37 -7.60
CA ASN A 108 -10.56 10.13 -6.22
C ASN A 108 -9.72 8.87 -6.20
N ILE A 109 -8.56 8.91 -5.56
CA ILE A 109 -7.68 7.76 -5.44
C ILE A 109 -7.52 7.38 -3.98
N SER A 110 -7.75 6.10 -3.71
CA SER A 110 -7.50 5.48 -2.41
C SER A 110 -6.48 4.35 -2.60
N LEU A 111 -5.43 4.39 -1.79
CA LEU A 111 -4.32 3.43 -1.85
C LEU A 111 -4.27 2.62 -0.56
N LEU A 112 -4.25 1.30 -0.70
CA LEU A 112 -3.93 0.36 0.38
C LEU A 112 -2.66 -0.40 -0.01
N LEU A 113 -1.59 -0.18 0.73
CA LEU A 113 -0.26 -0.72 0.45
C LEU A 113 0.11 -1.73 1.52
N LEU A 114 0.37 -2.97 1.11
CA LEU A 114 0.79 -4.06 1.98
C LEU A 114 2.21 -4.47 1.64
N GLY A 115 3.07 -4.55 2.64
CA GLY A 115 4.46 -4.95 2.46
C GLY A 115 4.81 -6.03 3.45
N HIS A 116 5.43 -7.11 2.98
CA HIS A 116 5.93 -8.19 3.82
C HIS A 116 7.45 -8.18 3.87
N SER A 117 8.05 -8.29 5.06
CA SER A 117 9.51 -8.33 5.23
C SER A 117 10.16 -7.16 4.49
N SER A 118 11.11 -7.38 3.55
CA SER A 118 11.69 -6.32 2.69
C SER A 118 10.67 -5.37 2.05
N GLY A 119 9.49 -5.88 1.67
CA GLY A 119 8.37 -5.06 1.18
C GLY A 119 7.83 -4.10 2.24
N ALA A 120 7.80 -4.49 3.51
CA ALA A 120 7.44 -3.64 4.63
C ALA A 120 8.47 -2.52 4.83
N GLN A 121 9.78 -2.80 4.74
CA GLN A 121 10.78 -1.73 4.84
C GLN A 121 10.73 -0.77 3.66
N CYS A 122 10.41 -1.27 2.45
CA CYS A 122 10.12 -0.43 1.29
C CYS A 122 8.96 0.52 1.57
N LEU A 123 7.84 0.01 2.10
CA LEU A 123 6.68 0.82 2.45
C LEU A 123 6.98 1.82 3.57
N MET A 124 7.78 1.46 4.57
CA MET A 124 8.20 2.41 5.61
C MET A 124 8.95 3.60 5.00
N ARG A 125 9.87 3.36 4.04
CA ARG A 125 10.57 4.45 3.34
C ARG A 125 9.66 5.26 2.42
N LEU A 126 8.71 4.62 1.74
CA LEU A 126 7.69 5.33 0.97
C LEU A 126 6.81 6.21 1.87
N ALA A 127 6.41 5.73 3.04
CA ALA A 127 5.62 6.50 4.00
C ALA A 127 6.35 7.78 4.47
N GLU A 128 7.68 7.83 4.47
CA GLU A 128 8.43 9.07 4.76
C GLU A 128 8.19 10.17 3.72
N VAL A 129 7.89 9.80 2.47
CA VAL A 129 7.87 10.73 1.33
C VAL A 129 6.50 10.90 0.68
N MET A 130 5.55 9.98 0.85
CA MET A 130 4.20 10.05 0.26
C MET A 130 3.28 11.10 0.90
N ASP A 131 3.77 12.33 1.00
CA ASP A 131 2.97 13.50 1.38
C ASP A 131 2.04 13.95 0.22
N PRO A 132 1.11 14.89 0.46
CA PRO A 132 0.19 15.34 -0.59
C PRO A 132 0.87 15.94 -1.82
N ALA A 133 2.08 16.51 -1.70
CA ALA A 133 2.81 17.03 -2.86
C ALA A 133 3.40 15.88 -3.68
N PHE A 134 4.04 14.91 -3.02
CA PHE A 134 4.55 13.71 -3.67
C PHE A 134 3.46 12.95 -4.42
N LEU A 135 2.30 12.73 -3.80
CA LEU A 135 1.18 12.04 -4.42
C LEU A 135 0.74 12.77 -5.70
N ARG A 136 0.56 14.10 -5.63
CA ARG A 136 0.22 14.94 -6.79
C ARG A 136 1.26 14.86 -7.91
N GLU A 137 2.53 14.96 -7.58
CA GLU A 137 3.60 15.02 -8.58
C GLU A 137 3.88 13.68 -9.25
N ASN A 138 3.75 12.57 -8.49
CA ASN A 138 4.23 11.27 -8.93
C ASN A 138 3.11 10.32 -9.36
N LEU A 139 1.94 10.38 -8.72
CA LEU A 139 0.82 9.45 -8.96
C LEU A 139 -0.40 10.12 -9.60
N CYS A 140 -0.48 11.44 -9.44
CA CYS A 140 -1.63 12.25 -9.79
C CYS A 140 -1.22 13.34 -10.83
N PRO A 141 -0.35 13.10 -11.85
CA PRO A 141 -0.02 14.13 -12.84
C PRO A 141 -1.30 14.55 -13.57
N ASN A 142 -1.39 15.81 -14.01
CA ASN A 142 -2.51 16.28 -14.84
C ASN A 142 -2.59 15.42 -16.10
N TYR A 143 -3.37 14.33 -16.05
CA TYR A 143 -3.61 13.44 -17.16
C TYR A 143 -4.36 14.25 -18.21
N ASN A 144 -3.81 14.31 -19.42
CA ASN A 144 -4.50 14.90 -20.57
C ASN A 144 -4.64 13.81 -21.62
N ASP A 145 -5.86 13.49 -22.01
CA ASP A 145 -6.08 12.61 -23.16
C ASP A 145 -5.71 13.31 -24.48
N ALA A 146 -5.73 12.56 -25.59
CA ALA A 146 -5.49 13.10 -26.92
C ALA A 146 -6.56 14.15 -27.34
N ALA A 147 -7.75 14.11 -26.72
CA ALA A 147 -8.85 15.03 -26.98
C ALA A 147 -8.71 16.38 -26.23
N GLY A 148 -7.87 16.44 -25.19
CA GLY A 148 -7.64 17.61 -24.34
C GLY A 148 -8.49 17.63 -23.05
N THR A 149 -9.13 16.52 -22.67
CA THR A 149 -9.77 16.33 -21.37
C THR A 149 -8.71 16.18 -20.29
N SER A 150 -8.89 16.87 -19.17
CA SER A 150 -7.95 16.81 -18.04
C SER A 150 -8.60 16.19 -16.81
N PHE A 151 -7.84 15.41 -16.03
CA PHE A 151 -8.27 14.98 -14.69
C PHE A 151 -7.53 15.75 -13.59
N GLU A 152 -8.30 16.33 -12.67
CA GLU A 152 -7.83 16.72 -11.35
C GLU A 152 -7.95 15.50 -10.44
N VAL A 153 -6.80 14.95 -10.05
CA VAL A 153 -6.76 13.72 -9.27
C VAL A 153 -6.55 14.04 -7.79
N LEU A 154 -7.49 13.59 -6.95
CA LEU A 154 -7.47 13.76 -5.51
C LEU A 154 -7.03 12.46 -4.85
N CYS A 155 -5.74 12.39 -4.54
CA CYS A 155 -5.12 11.30 -3.81
C CYS A 155 -5.41 11.44 -2.29
N THR A 156 -6.10 10.48 -1.66
CA THR A 156 -6.22 10.40 -0.20
C THR A 156 -4.91 9.92 0.43
N LYS A 157 -4.74 10.10 1.75
CA LYS A 157 -3.55 9.58 2.43
C LYS A 157 -3.57 8.04 2.39
N PRO A 158 -2.47 7.38 1.99
CA PRO A 158 -2.45 5.92 1.87
C PRO A 158 -2.64 5.21 3.21
N VAL A 159 -3.19 3.99 3.15
CA VAL A 159 -3.24 3.03 4.25
C VAL A 159 -2.09 2.05 4.10
N PHE A 160 -1.29 1.86 5.15
CA PHE A 160 -0.13 0.96 5.12
C PHE A 160 -0.36 -0.26 6.02
N TYR A 161 -0.10 -1.45 5.49
CA TYR A 161 0.06 -2.70 6.24
C TYR A 161 1.51 -3.14 6.15
N LEU A 162 2.18 -3.14 7.29
CA LEU A 162 3.59 -3.50 7.46
C LEU A 162 3.63 -4.89 8.12
N ILE A 163 3.79 -5.95 7.33
CA ILE A 163 3.86 -7.34 7.80
C ILE A 163 5.33 -7.71 8.02
N SER A 164 5.67 -8.11 9.23
CA SER A 164 7.03 -8.42 9.69
C SER A 164 8.04 -7.29 9.42
N PRO A 165 7.78 -6.03 9.87
CA PRO A 165 8.73 -4.94 9.70
C PRO A 165 9.90 -5.05 10.71
N CYS A 166 10.95 -4.30 10.44
CA CYS A 166 12.20 -4.31 11.21
C CYS A 166 12.85 -2.93 11.11
N VAL A 167 13.57 -2.49 12.15
CA VAL A 167 14.17 -1.16 12.18
C VAL A 167 15.68 -1.19 11.94
N THR A 168 16.34 -2.33 12.12
CA THR A 168 17.76 -2.54 11.82
C THR A 168 17.99 -3.59 10.74
N HIS A 169 19.19 -3.60 10.15
CA HIS A 169 19.61 -4.63 9.20
C HIS A 169 20.01 -5.95 9.87
N LEU A 170 19.82 -6.09 11.20
CA LEU A 170 20.05 -7.33 11.96
C LEU A 170 21.44 -7.99 11.75
N ASN A 171 22.48 -7.18 11.51
CA ASN A 171 23.82 -7.65 11.14
C ASN A 171 23.86 -8.54 9.88
N ASN A 172 22.82 -8.50 9.05
CA ASN A 172 22.76 -9.16 7.75
C ASN A 172 23.31 -8.19 6.67
N SER A 173 24.29 -8.66 5.90
CA SER A 173 24.96 -7.85 4.86
C SER A 173 24.05 -7.54 3.67
N ASN A 174 23.16 -8.47 3.30
CA ASN A 174 22.18 -8.25 2.23
C ASN A 174 21.16 -7.19 2.64
N GLU A 175 20.68 -7.26 3.88
CA GLU A 175 19.80 -6.24 4.47
C GLU A 175 20.49 -4.87 4.53
N LEU A 176 21.77 -4.82 4.89
CA LEU A 176 22.53 -3.56 4.84
C LEU A 176 22.63 -2.99 3.42
N GLU A 177 22.93 -3.85 2.44
CA GLU A 177 23.07 -3.48 1.03
C GLU A 177 21.75 -3.04 0.39
N SER A 178 20.59 -3.50 0.92
CA SER A 178 19.26 -3.04 0.47
C SER A 178 19.07 -1.52 0.60
N GLY A 179 19.79 -0.88 1.53
CA GLY A 179 19.72 0.57 1.76
C GLY A 179 18.48 1.06 2.50
N TYR A 180 17.64 0.17 3.06
CA TYR A 180 16.46 0.60 3.83
C TYR A 180 16.79 1.10 5.24
N TYR A 181 17.83 0.61 5.90
CA TYR A 181 18.03 0.81 7.35
C TYR A 181 18.83 2.06 7.69
N PRO A 182 18.84 2.53 8.95
CA PRO A 182 19.58 3.74 9.33
C PRO A 182 21.07 3.68 8.99
N LYS A 183 21.71 2.54 9.26
CA LYS A 183 23.05 2.28 8.75
C LYS A 183 23.00 2.07 7.24
N GLN A 184 23.74 2.86 6.49
CA GLN A 184 23.79 2.78 5.03
C GLN A 184 25.04 2.02 4.54
N PRO A 185 24.96 1.33 3.39
CA PRO A 185 26.08 0.57 2.84
C PRO A 185 27.14 1.51 2.24
N ASN A 186 28.32 0.96 1.94
CA ASN A 186 29.37 1.62 1.15
C ASN A 186 29.85 2.98 1.69
N GLY A 187 29.74 3.19 3.00
CA GLY A 187 30.16 4.43 3.65
C GLY A 187 29.26 5.64 3.35
N LEU A 188 28.08 5.41 2.78
CA LEU A 188 27.08 6.47 2.62
C LEU A 188 26.66 7.02 4.00
N PRO A 189 26.23 8.29 4.06
CA PRO A 189 25.75 8.89 5.31
C PRO A 189 24.60 8.09 5.91
N ASP A 190 24.58 7.92 7.22
CA ASP A 190 23.46 7.26 7.90
C ASP A 190 22.14 7.99 7.60
N LYS A 191 21.07 7.20 7.45
CA LYS A 191 19.74 7.67 7.05
C LYS A 191 18.69 7.26 8.10
N PRO A 192 18.57 8.00 9.23
CA PRO A 192 17.59 7.67 10.27
C PRO A 192 16.17 7.54 9.73
N TRP A 193 15.34 6.74 10.40
CA TRP A 193 13.92 6.65 10.09
C TRP A 193 13.20 7.96 10.41
N GLN A 194 12.37 8.43 9.48
CA GLN A 194 11.62 9.69 9.62
C GLN A 194 10.21 9.43 10.16
N TRP A 195 10.12 8.92 11.39
CA TRP A 195 8.86 8.47 12.01
C TRP A 195 7.74 9.52 12.00
N GLU A 196 8.06 10.78 12.27
CA GLU A 196 7.09 11.88 12.22
C GLU A 196 6.49 12.06 10.83
N ARG A 197 7.29 11.91 9.78
CA ARG A 197 6.80 11.99 8.39
C ARG A 197 5.91 10.81 8.05
N MET A 198 6.30 9.59 8.45
CA MET A 198 5.46 8.40 8.24
C MET A 198 4.06 8.59 8.86
N ARG A 199 4.01 9.04 10.13
CA ARG A 199 2.75 9.34 10.82
C ARG A 199 1.98 10.50 10.16
N GLY A 200 2.69 11.50 9.64
CA GLY A 200 2.07 12.66 8.99
C GLY A 200 1.47 12.33 7.62
N ASN A 201 2.09 11.42 6.87
CA ASN A 201 1.75 11.09 5.49
C ASN A 201 0.73 9.96 5.37
N ALA A 202 0.70 9.03 6.34
CA ALA A 202 -0.25 7.94 6.35
C ALA A 202 -1.65 8.36 6.80
N GLY A 203 -2.67 7.76 6.19
CA GLY A 203 -4.04 7.80 6.70
C GLY A 203 -4.19 6.84 7.87
N LYS A 204 -3.69 5.62 7.69
CA LYS A 204 -3.65 4.54 8.68
C LYS A 204 -2.34 3.76 8.56
N ILE A 205 -1.88 3.18 9.67
CA ILE A 205 -0.76 2.23 9.68
C ILE A 205 -1.11 1.03 10.56
N PHE A 206 -1.02 -0.15 9.98
CA PHE A 206 -1.10 -1.43 10.66
C PHE A 206 0.28 -2.08 10.61
N SER A 207 0.85 -2.40 11.77
CA SER A 207 2.06 -3.21 11.86
C SER A 207 1.68 -4.59 12.37
N ILE A 208 2.13 -5.64 11.70
CA ILE A 208 1.73 -7.02 11.98
C ILE A 208 2.98 -7.89 12.13
N CYS A 209 3.05 -8.75 13.15
CA CYS A 209 4.10 -9.76 13.28
C CYS A 209 3.59 -11.09 13.85
N GLY A 210 4.33 -12.16 13.62
CA GLY A 210 4.14 -13.42 14.33
C GLY A 210 4.77 -13.35 15.72
N SER A 211 4.17 -14.01 16.71
CA SER A 211 4.76 -14.11 18.06
C SER A 211 6.06 -14.91 18.08
N ASP A 212 6.25 -15.76 17.07
CA ASP A 212 7.30 -16.77 16.91
C ASP A 212 8.13 -16.53 15.63
N ASP A 213 8.23 -15.29 15.14
CA ASP A 213 9.06 -14.95 13.97
C ASP A 213 10.52 -15.38 14.19
N PRO A 214 11.05 -16.32 13.38
CA PRO A 214 12.39 -16.86 13.57
C PRO A 214 13.49 -15.95 13.01
N PHE A 215 13.14 -14.93 12.20
CA PHE A 215 14.11 -14.06 11.53
C PHE A 215 14.19 -12.69 12.19
N ILE A 216 13.05 -12.12 12.58
CA ILE A 216 12.97 -10.77 13.14
C ILE A 216 12.65 -10.86 14.63
N PRO A 217 13.60 -10.48 15.50
CA PRO A 217 13.35 -10.46 16.93
C PRO A 217 12.20 -9.51 17.28
N ARG A 218 11.33 -9.93 18.21
CA ARG A 218 10.17 -9.16 18.68
C ARG A 218 10.45 -7.69 19.03
N ARG A 219 11.65 -7.40 19.55
CA ARG A 219 12.07 -6.02 19.90
C ARG A 219 12.06 -5.06 18.71
N GLU A 220 12.32 -5.54 17.49
CA GLU A 220 12.32 -4.70 16.27
C GLU A 220 10.89 -4.26 15.96
N PHE A 221 9.93 -5.18 16.07
CA PHE A 221 8.50 -4.89 15.95
C PHE A 221 8.01 -3.92 17.03
N ASP A 222 8.40 -4.16 18.29
CA ASP A 222 8.02 -3.28 19.40
C ASP A 222 8.57 -1.85 19.20
N GLU A 223 9.76 -1.71 18.61
CA GLU A 223 10.32 -0.40 18.25
C GLU A 223 9.53 0.28 17.13
N VAL A 224 9.14 -0.43 16.07
CA VAL A 224 8.22 0.10 15.03
C VAL A 224 6.92 0.58 15.67
N ALA A 225 6.30 -0.25 16.52
CA ALA A 225 5.04 0.07 17.18
C ALA A 225 5.17 1.30 18.08
N SER A 226 6.24 1.38 18.87
CA SER A 226 6.52 2.52 19.74
C SER A 226 6.75 3.79 18.94
N CYS A 227 7.65 3.76 17.96
CA CYS A 227 8.01 4.92 17.16
C CYS A 227 6.87 5.41 16.25
N LEU A 228 5.95 4.55 15.84
CA LEU A 228 4.76 4.95 15.07
C LEU A 228 3.53 5.25 15.94
N ASP A 229 3.67 5.21 17.27
CA ASP A 229 2.58 5.42 18.23
C ASP A 229 1.40 4.45 18.05
N LEU A 230 1.69 3.20 17.65
CA LEU A 230 0.67 2.19 17.39
C LEU A 230 0.06 1.65 18.70
N VAL A 231 -1.23 1.33 18.66
CA VAL A 231 -1.92 0.65 19.77
C VAL A 231 -1.77 -0.86 19.61
N MET A 232 -1.20 -1.52 20.62
CA MET A 232 -0.97 -2.96 20.63
C MET A 232 -2.30 -3.72 20.76
N ARG A 233 -2.49 -4.75 19.93
CA ARG A 233 -3.57 -5.73 19.99
C ARG A 233 -2.99 -7.13 19.81
N ASN A 234 -3.38 -8.04 20.68
CA ASN A 234 -3.06 -9.46 20.51
C ASN A 234 -4.23 -10.11 19.80
N ASN A 235 -3.99 -10.81 18.69
CA ASN A 235 -5.04 -11.55 18.00
C ASN A 235 -4.91 -13.04 18.37
N GLN A 236 -5.52 -13.41 19.49
CA GLN A 236 -5.61 -14.80 19.93
C GLN A 236 -6.82 -15.45 19.25
N HIS A 237 -6.56 -16.32 18.27
CA HIS A 237 -7.53 -17.28 17.72
C HIS A 237 -8.90 -16.75 17.27
N GLY A 238 -8.98 -15.97 16.17
CA GLY A 238 -10.17 -15.91 15.27
C GLY A 238 -11.56 -15.61 15.88
N ASN A 239 -11.64 -15.27 17.16
CA ASN A 239 -12.84 -15.01 17.95
C ASN A 239 -12.45 -13.95 18.98
N ASP A 240 -12.65 -12.69 18.60
CA ASP A 240 -12.43 -11.54 19.47
C ASP A 240 -13.37 -11.59 20.69
N HIS A 241 -12.81 -11.86 21.86
CA HIS A 241 -13.19 -11.15 23.08
C HIS A 241 -11.95 -10.38 23.52
N GLY A 242 -11.85 -9.14 23.04
CA GLY A 242 -10.71 -8.26 23.26
C GLY A 242 -10.54 -7.92 24.75
N ASP A 243 -9.45 -8.42 25.34
CA ASP A 243 -8.92 -7.83 26.56
C ASP A 243 -8.15 -6.56 26.19
N GLU A 244 -8.82 -5.41 26.33
CA GLU A 244 -8.19 -4.09 26.24
C GLU A 244 -7.13 -3.94 27.33
N ILE A 245 -5.85 -3.91 26.93
CA ILE A 245 -4.81 -3.34 27.78
C ILE A 245 -5.10 -1.83 27.86
N THR A 246 -5.47 -1.38 29.06
CA THR A 246 -5.99 -0.04 29.36
C THR A 246 -5.21 1.08 28.65
N PRO A 247 -5.89 1.96 27.89
CA PRO A 247 -5.22 3.02 27.13
C PRO A 247 -4.68 4.11 28.06
N ASN A 248 -3.53 4.66 27.66
CA ASN A 248 -3.01 5.92 28.22
C ASN A 248 -3.97 7.06 27.80
N PRO A 249 -4.55 7.83 28.74
CA PRO A 249 -5.63 8.79 28.48
C PRO A 249 -5.24 9.97 27.55
N LYS A 250 -3.97 10.07 27.13
CA LYS A 250 -3.53 11.03 26.09
C LYS A 250 -3.63 10.51 24.65
N LYS A 251 -4.03 9.24 24.43
CA LYS A 251 -4.07 8.58 23.11
C LYS A 251 -5.49 8.25 22.58
N GLU A 252 -6.55 8.66 23.26
CA GLU A 252 -7.93 8.20 23.03
C GLU A 252 -8.55 8.54 21.65
N ASN A 253 -7.97 9.46 20.87
CA ASN A 253 -8.53 9.86 19.57
C ASN A 253 -7.99 9.10 18.34
N ARG A 254 -7.19 8.03 18.52
CA ARG A 254 -6.58 7.26 17.40
C ARG A 254 -6.96 5.78 17.34
N ASN A 255 -7.90 5.32 18.18
CA ASN A 255 -8.12 3.91 18.55
C ASN A 255 -8.40 2.90 17.41
N GLY A 256 -8.55 3.32 16.15
CA GLY A 256 -8.68 2.42 15.00
C GLY A 256 -7.68 2.61 13.85
N PHE A 257 -6.93 3.71 13.81
CA PHE A 257 -6.14 4.10 12.62
C PHE A 257 -4.68 3.62 12.67
N TYR A 258 -4.16 3.35 13.86
CA TYR A 258 -2.74 3.02 14.11
C TYR A 258 -2.65 1.82 15.04
N GLN A 259 -2.45 0.62 14.50
CA GLN A 259 -2.53 -0.63 15.25
C GLN A 259 -1.27 -1.47 15.06
N ALA A 260 -0.83 -2.11 16.14
CA ALA A 260 0.21 -3.14 16.12
C ALA A 260 -0.44 -4.47 16.51
N ILE A 261 -0.40 -5.46 15.62
CA ILE A 261 -1.13 -6.72 15.75
C ILE A 261 -0.13 -7.87 15.83
N VAL A 262 -0.19 -8.63 16.91
CA VAL A 262 0.62 -9.85 17.08
C VAL A 262 -0.27 -11.06 16.84
N PHE A 263 0.10 -11.90 15.88
CA PHE A 263 -0.53 -13.18 15.64
C PHE A 263 0.26 -14.31 16.27
N GLU A 264 -0.43 -15.22 16.95
CA GLU A 264 0.23 -16.40 17.51
C GLU A 264 0.56 -17.44 16.43
N ASN A 265 1.75 -18.02 16.52
CA ASN A 265 2.20 -19.14 15.68
C ASN A 265 2.12 -18.87 14.16
N LYS A 266 2.40 -17.63 13.75
CA LYS A 266 2.45 -17.24 12.34
C LYS A 266 3.87 -17.13 11.79
N GLY A 267 4.89 -17.32 12.63
CA GLY A 267 6.29 -17.18 12.26
C GLY A 267 6.53 -15.87 11.52
N HIS A 268 7.18 -15.97 10.37
CA HIS A 268 7.41 -14.85 9.45
C HIS A 268 6.39 -14.80 8.30
N PHE A 269 5.13 -15.18 8.55
CA PHE A 269 4.06 -15.15 7.55
C PHE A 269 4.37 -15.86 6.21
N MET A 270 5.11 -16.98 6.28
CA MET A 270 5.54 -17.73 5.09
C MET A 270 4.52 -18.79 4.62
N GLN A 271 3.26 -18.69 5.06
CA GLN A 271 2.20 -19.62 4.68
C GLN A 271 1.62 -19.24 3.32
N GLN A 272 1.18 -20.25 2.55
CA GLN A 272 0.56 -20.07 1.23
C GLN A 272 -0.76 -19.29 1.25
N THR A 273 -1.40 -19.21 2.43
CA THR A 273 -2.66 -18.51 2.62
C THR A 273 -2.66 -17.85 3.99
N CYS A 274 -3.41 -16.75 4.13
CA CYS A 274 -3.58 -16.06 5.41
C CYS A 274 -5.01 -15.49 5.53
N PRO A 275 -6.01 -16.34 5.85
CA PRO A 275 -7.41 -15.91 6.01
C PRO A 275 -7.60 -14.77 7.01
N GLU A 276 -6.79 -14.73 8.06
CA GLU A 276 -6.89 -13.68 9.07
C GLU A 276 -6.44 -12.32 8.54
N LEU A 277 -5.41 -12.30 7.68
CA LEU A 277 -4.99 -11.07 7.00
C LEU A 277 -6.08 -10.59 6.02
N LEU A 278 -6.71 -11.51 5.27
CA LEU A 278 -7.84 -11.18 4.40
C LEU A 278 -8.99 -10.55 5.20
N GLN A 279 -9.34 -11.12 6.35
CA GLN A 279 -10.42 -10.60 7.20
C GLN A 279 -10.15 -9.15 7.64
N LEU A 280 -8.92 -8.85 8.07
CA LEU A 280 -8.53 -7.48 8.45
C LEU A 280 -8.66 -6.50 7.29
N LEU A 281 -8.31 -6.93 6.08
CA LEU A 281 -8.34 -6.07 4.89
C LEU A 281 -9.76 -5.84 4.38
N VAL A 282 -10.60 -6.86 4.35
CA VAL A 282 -12.02 -6.73 3.94
C VAL A 282 -12.75 -5.74 4.84
N GLN A 283 -12.47 -5.74 6.15
CA GLN A 283 -13.02 -4.76 7.08
C GLN A 283 -12.57 -3.33 6.76
N GLU A 284 -11.30 -3.14 6.38
CA GLU A 284 -10.77 -1.85 5.97
C GLU A 284 -11.42 -1.34 4.69
N PHE A 285 -11.56 -2.20 3.66
CA PHE A 285 -12.22 -1.83 2.42
C PHE A 285 -13.72 -1.52 2.58
N ALA A 286 -14.42 -2.21 3.49
CA ALA A 286 -15.81 -1.88 3.80
C ALA A 286 -15.98 -0.45 4.34
N SER A 287 -14.93 0.14 4.91
CA SER A 287 -14.95 1.54 5.36
C SER A 287 -14.75 2.56 4.22
N TRP A 288 -14.21 2.14 3.07
CA TRP A 288 -13.98 3.02 1.92
C TRP A 288 -15.28 3.46 1.24
N ASP A 289 -16.37 2.74 1.46
CA ASP A 289 -17.70 3.07 0.92
C ASP A 289 -18.43 4.16 1.73
N GLN A 290 -17.94 4.47 2.94
CA GLN A 290 -18.60 5.39 3.87
C GLN A 290 -18.07 6.83 3.84
N HIS A 291 -17.04 7.10 3.05
CA HIS A 291 -16.36 8.40 2.88
C HIS A 291 -16.23 8.76 1.42
#